data_AF-A9GUL9-F1
#
_entry.id   AF-A9GUL9-F1
#
_cell.length_a   1.000
_cell.length_b   1.000
_cell.length_c   1.000
_cell.angle_alpha   90.00
_cell.angle_beta   90.00
_cell.angle_gamma   90.00
#
_symmetry.space_group_name_H-M   'P 1'
#
loop_
_entity.id
_entity.type
_entity.pdbx_description
1 polymer ?
#
loop_
_entity_poly.entity_id
_entity_poly.type
_entity_poly.pdbx_seq_one_letter_code
_entity_poly.pdbx_strand_id
1 'polypeptide(L)'
;MSSREPSGEPAPAPETGEERAAPKARASAGERAAPKARASAGERAAPKARASAGARRVAALLALALSLGAIAGVAYQRHAAVHLRALPRVPSCVRGARVALRKPVAVSGTEPRQTASGETVYLTPGEDRAVACALQLDEALARHLAGALAEQAPAQRAARLSELVRDRVPADPAYDRAASAAYMMASAALRGLPDDVAEVRAAAEELDRHHACRFDTRRPCPTRPPLPALVWLTGVPAALSLLGLLWIGLAASAARYRRWTARRGG
;
A
#
# COMPACT_ATOMS: atom_id res chain seq x y z
N MET A 1 34.02 43.80 5.97
CA MET A 1 34.85 43.48 4.78
C MET A 1 35.71 42.27 5.12
N SER A 2 35.42 41.10 4.56
CA SER A 2 36.42 40.04 4.37
C SER A 2 35.82 39.00 3.43
N SER A 3 36.22 39.15 2.17
CA SER A 3 35.87 38.28 1.05
C SER A 3 36.70 37.01 1.10
N ARG A 4 36.08 35.85 0.83
CA ARG A 4 36.74 34.71 0.17
C ARG A 4 35.70 33.68 -0.25
N GLU A 5 35.34 33.72 -1.54
CA GLU A 5 35.18 32.51 -2.34
C GLU A 5 36.59 31.99 -2.73
N PRO A 6 36.75 30.69 -3.04
CA PRO A 6 36.67 30.31 -4.45
C PRO A 6 36.02 28.93 -4.74
N SER A 7 35.14 28.94 -5.75
CA SER A 7 35.19 28.15 -7.00
C SER A 7 35.88 26.77 -7.02
N GLY A 8 35.16 25.76 -7.49
CA GLY A 8 35.73 24.49 -7.95
C GLY A 8 34.69 23.39 -8.27
N GLU A 9 34.12 23.44 -9.48
CA GLU A 9 33.48 22.30 -10.17
C GLU A 9 34.30 22.10 -11.47
N PRO A 10 34.68 20.88 -11.91
CA PRO A 10 33.75 20.00 -12.64
C PRO A 10 34.02 18.48 -12.60
N ALA A 11 32.98 17.70 -12.91
CA ALA A 11 32.88 16.78 -14.06
C ALA A 11 32.06 15.51 -13.77
N PRO A 12 31.15 15.11 -14.69
CA PRO A 12 30.43 13.84 -14.63
C PRO A 12 31.23 12.71 -15.28
N ALA A 13 31.16 11.51 -14.71
CA ALA A 13 31.67 10.29 -15.34
C ALA A 13 30.54 9.55 -16.09
N PRO A 14 30.72 9.21 -17.38
CA PRO A 14 29.83 8.32 -18.11
C PRO A 14 30.43 6.89 -18.25
N GLU A 15 29.51 5.94 -18.36
CA GLU A 15 29.60 4.60 -18.96
C GLU A 15 30.63 3.57 -18.45
N THR A 16 30.14 2.38 -18.11
CA THR A 16 30.62 1.11 -18.70
C THR A 16 29.52 0.05 -18.59
N GLY A 17 28.90 -0.29 -19.71
CA GLY A 17 28.17 -1.54 -19.88
C GLY A 17 29.16 -2.69 -19.97
N GLU A 18 28.97 -3.73 -19.16
CA GLU A 18 29.76 -4.96 -19.25
C GLU A 18 28.91 -6.11 -19.75
N GLU A 19 29.11 -6.37 -21.03
CA GLU A 19 28.77 -7.52 -21.83
C GLU A 19 29.39 -8.80 -21.24
N ARG A 20 28.56 -9.82 -20.96
CA ARG A 20 29.05 -11.19 -20.69
C ARG A 20 28.37 -12.22 -21.58
N ALA A 21 29.01 -12.41 -22.72
CA ALA A 21 29.51 -13.67 -23.28
C ALA A 21 28.73 -14.96 -22.99
N ALA A 22 28.15 -15.49 -24.07
CA ALA A 22 27.80 -16.89 -24.27
C ALA A 22 29.04 -17.80 -24.35
N PRO A 23 28.93 -19.09 -23.95
CA PRO A 23 29.88 -20.10 -24.37
C PRO A 23 29.31 -21.01 -25.47
N LYS A 24 29.95 -20.88 -26.63
CA LYS A 24 30.65 -21.92 -27.39
C LYS A 24 29.93 -23.22 -27.76
N ALA A 25 29.72 -23.32 -29.07
CA ALA A 25 29.52 -24.54 -29.83
C ALA A 25 30.57 -25.63 -29.55
N ARG A 26 30.11 -26.89 -29.52
CA ARG A 26 30.93 -28.06 -29.85
C ARG A 26 30.21 -28.85 -30.93
N ALA A 27 30.83 -28.85 -32.11
CA ALA A 27 30.56 -29.78 -33.18
C ALA A 27 31.27 -31.11 -32.86
N SER A 28 30.59 -32.21 -33.12
CA SER A 28 31.25 -33.50 -33.39
C SER A 28 30.40 -34.25 -34.39
N ALA A 29 30.98 -34.37 -35.59
CA ALA A 29 30.55 -35.19 -36.69
C ALA A 29 30.54 -36.67 -36.28
N GLY A 30 29.52 -37.38 -36.74
CA GLY A 30 29.33 -38.81 -36.53
C GLY A 30 28.45 -39.35 -37.64
N GLU A 31 29.03 -39.39 -38.84
CA GLU A 31 28.51 -40.02 -40.04
C GLU A 31 28.41 -41.54 -39.84
N ARG A 32 27.23 -42.13 -40.06
CA ARG A 32 27.06 -43.44 -40.73
C ARG A 32 25.60 -43.87 -40.87
N ALA A 33 25.34 -44.35 -42.09
CA ALA A 33 24.40 -45.40 -42.48
C ALA A 33 22.89 -45.08 -42.51
N ALA A 34 22.44 -44.79 -43.73
CA ALA A 34 21.07 -45.01 -44.17
C ALA A 34 20.62 -46.46 -43.94
N PRO A 35 19.32 -46.67 -43.67
CA PRO A 35 18.59 -47.52 -44.59
C PRO A 35 17.20 -46.98 -44.97
N LYS A 36 16.91 -47.16 -46.26
CA LYS A 36 15.61 -47.48 -46.85
C LYS A 36 14.40 -46.63 -46.43
N ALA A 37 14.05 -45.75 -47.36
CA ALA A 37 12.69 -45.27 -47.58
C ALA A 37 11.65 -46.41 -47.47
N ARG A 38 10.80 -46.32 -46.46
CA ARG A 38 9.42 -46.81 -46.52
C ARG A 38 8.53 -45.59 -46.53
N ALA A 39 8.05 -45.27 -47.73
CA ALA A 39 6.83 -44.53 -47.91
C ALA A 39 5.70 -45.34 -47.26
N SER A 40 5.27 -44.90 -46.08
CA SER A 40 3.97 -45.26 -45.55
C SER A 40 3.20 -43.97 -45.37
N ALA A 41 2.38 -43.70 -46.38
CA ALA A 41 1.19 -42.88 -46.28
C ALA A 41 0.50 -43.19 -44.95
N GLY A 42 0.37 -42.15 -44.14
CA GLY A 42 -0.08 -42.24 -42.78
C GLY A 42 -0.29 -40.84 -42.26
N GLU A 43 -1.11 -40.09 -42.99
CA GLU A 43 -1.81 -38.91 -42.49
C GLU A 43 -2.66 -39.38 -41.30
N ARG A 44 -2.00 -39.60 -40.16
CA ARG A 44 -2.65 -39.72 -38.88
C ARG A 44 -3.14 -38.33 -38.57
N ALA A 45 -4.31 -38.03 -39.11
CA ALA A 45 -5.18 -36.98 -38.62
C ALA A 45 -5.08 -37.04 -37.09
N ALA A 46 -4.42 -36.04 -36.51
CA ALA A 46 -4.33 -35.90 -35.08
C ALA A 46 -5.76 -36.06 -34.56
N PRO A 47 -6.04 -37.02 -33.65
CA PRO A 47 -7.40 -37.20 -33.19
C PRO A 47 -7.82 -35.86 -32.62
N LYS A 48 -8.75 -35.18 -33.30
CA LYS A 48 -9.51 -34.06 -32.74
C LYS A 48 -10.23 -34.67 -31.56
N ALA A 49 -9.58 -34.70 -30.41
CA ALA A 49 -10.10 -35.19 -29.17
C ALA A 49 -11.33 -34.33 -28.90
N ARG A 50 -12.51 -34.85 -29.27
CA ARG A 50 -13.77 -34.17 -29.05
C ARG A 50 -13.89 -34.07 -27.53
N ALA A 51 -13.60 -32.89 -26.99
CA ALA A 51 -13.82 -32.60 -25.58
C ALA A 51 -15.23 -33.07 -25.24
N SER A 52 -15.32 -34.02 -24.30
CA SER A 52 -16.60 -34.59 -23.88
C SER A 52 -17.52 -33.47 -23.41
N ALA A 53 -18.83 -33.67 -23.48
CA ALA A 53 -19.79 -32.66 -23.00
C ALA A 53 -19.50 -32.20 -21.56
N GLY A 54 -18.98 -33.11 -20.71
CA GLY A 54 -18.49 -32.80 -19.37
C GLY A 54 -17.29 -31.87 -19.36
N ALA A 55 -16.27 -32.11 -20.20
CA ALA A 55 -15.11 -31.23 -20.30
C ALA A 55 -15.48 -29.82 -20.78
N ARG A 56 -16.42 -29.70 -21.73
CA ARG A 56 -16.92 -28.39 -22.20
C ARG A 56 -17.66 -27.63 -21.10
N ARG A 57 -18.49 -28.30 -20.31
CA ARG A 57 -19.20 -27.70 -19.17
C ARG A 57 -18.24 -27.22 -18.09
N VAL A 58 -17.23 -28.02 -17.74
CA VAL A 58 -16.18 -27.64 -16.78
C VAL A 58 -15.40 -26.42 -17.28
N ALA A 59 -15.00 -26.42 -18.56
CA ALA A 59 -14.30 -25.28 -19.16
C ALA A 59 -15.17 -24.01 -19.18
N ALA A 60 -16.46 -24.12 -19.49
CA ALA A 60 -17.39 -23.00 -19.48
C ALA A 60 -17.60 -22.43 -18.06
N LEU A 61 -17.77 -23.29 -17.05
CA LEU A 61 -17.88 -22.86 -15.65
C LEU A 61 -16.60 -22.18 -15.17
N LEU A 62 -15.42 -22.69 -15.54
CA LEU A 62 -14.15 -22.07 -15.20
C LEU A 62 -14.02 -20.70 -15.87
N ALA A 63 -14.34 -20.58 -17.15
CA ALA A 63 -14.31 -19.31 -17.86
C ALA A 63 -15.26 -18.27 -17.25
N LEU A 64 -16.47 -18.69 -16.88
CA LEU A 64 -17.44 -17.84 -16.17
C LEU A 64 -16.93 -17.42 -14.78
N ALA A 65 -16.34 -18.34 -14.02
CA ALA A 65 -15.80 -18.04 -12.69
C ALA A 65 -14.64 -17.03 -12.78
N LEU A 66 -13.75 -17.18 -13.77
CA LEU A 66 -12.64 -16.27 -14.00
C LEU A 66 -13.12 -14.88 -14.46
N SER A 67 -14.11 -14.81 -15.36
CA SER A 67 -14.62 -13.52 -15.84
C SER A 67 -15.35 -12.75 -14.74
N LEU A 68 -16.23 -13.41 -13.98
CA LEU A 68 -16.89 -12.81 -12.82
C LEU A 68 -15.89 -12.41 -11.73
N GLY A 69 -14.89 -13.26 -11.48
CA GLY A 69 -13.80 -12.97 -10.55
C GLY A 69 -12.98 -11.74 -10.97
N ALA A 70 -12.70 -11.58 -12.26
CA ALA A 70 -11.99 -10.40 -12.78
C ALA A 70 -12.81 -9.11 -12.61
N ILE A 71 -14.12 -9.15 -12.89
CA ILE A 71 -15.02 -8.00 -12.68
C ILE A 71 -15.08 -7.61 -11.20
N ALA A 72 -15.29 -8.59 -10.30
CA ALA A 72 -15.26 -8.38 -8.87
C ALA A 72 -13.93 -7.79 -8.39
N GLY A 73 -12.82 -8.33 -8.91
CA GLY A 73 -11.47 -7.91 -8.58
C GLY A 73 -11.21 -6.44 -8.98
N VAL A 74 -11.57 -6.04 -10.20
CA VAL A 74 -11.41 -4.65 -10.66
C VAL A 74 -12.29 -3.70 -9.85
N ALA A 75 -13.55 -4.09 -9.59
CA ALA A 75 -14.47 -3.29 -8.79
C ALA A 75 -13.95 -3.09 -7.35
N TYR A 76 -13.45 -4.17 -6.74
CA TYR A 76 -12.82 -4.12 -5.42
C TYR A 76 -11.55 -3.28 -5.42
N GLN A 77 -10.67 -3.42 -6.42
CA GLN A 77 -9.44 -2.63 -6.51
C GLN A 77 -9.71 -1.14 -6.64
N ARG A 78 -10.69 -0.73 -7.46
CA ARG A 78 -11.10 0.69 -7.56
C ARG A 78 -11.64 1.20 -6.23
N HIS A 79 -12.46 0.41 -5.54
CA HIS A 79 -12.96 0.77 -4.22
C HIS A 79 -11.81 0.87 -3.19
N ALA A 80 -10.90 -0.10 -3.17
CA ALA A 80 -9.78 -0.14 -2.24
C ALA A 80 -8.79 1.02 -2.46
N ALA A 81 -8.51 1.38 -3.72
CA ALA A 81 -7.66 2.52 -4.05
C ALA A 81 -8.18 3.86 -3.49
N VAL A 82 -9.51 4.01 -3.40
CA VAL A 82 -10.12 5.24 -2.89
C VAL A 82 -10.35 5.17 -1.38
N HIS A 83 -10.87 4.05 -0.87
CA HIS A 83 -11.42 3.96 0.49
C HIS A 83 -10.64 3.08 1.47
N LEU A 84 -9.77 2.19 0.98
CA LEU A 84 -8.99 1.24 1.79
C LEU A 84 -7.49 1.47 1.59
N ARG A 85 -7.05 2.72 1.69
CA ARG A 85 -5.64 3.08 1.48
C ARG A 85 -4.79 2.48 2.61
N ALA A 86 -3.75 1.74 2.23
CA ALA A 86 -2.82 1.19 3.20
C ALA A 86 -2.08 2.32 3.94
N LEU A 87 -1.79 2.12 5.21
CA LEU A 87 -1.05 3.08 6.00
C LEU A 87 0.39 3.19 5.48
N PRO A 88 0.88 4.37 5.08
CA PRO A 88 2.23 4.49 4.56
C PRO A 88 3.27 4.29 5.65
N ARG A 89 4.46 3.82 5.26
CA ARG A 89 5.60 3.77 6.19
C ARG A 89 6.05 5.20 6.50
N VAL A 90 5.95 5.58 7.77
CA VAL A 90 6.45 6.87 8.25
C VAL A 90 7.97 6.84 8.47
N PRO A 91 8.67 7.95 8.21
CA PRO A 91 10.11 8.04 8.47
C PRO A 91 10.42 7.98 9.96
N SER A 92 11.67 7.64 10.28
CA SER A 92 12.16 7.53 11.67
C SER A 92 12.02 8.85 12.43
N CYS A 93 12.20 10.00 11.77
CA CYS A 93 12.04 11.31 12.40
C CYS A 93 10.64 11.50 13.00
N VAL A 94 9.58 11.04 12.31
CA VAL A 94 8.19 11.16 12.79
C VAL A 94 7.99 10.32 14.04
N ARG A 95 8.60 9.13 14.10
CA ARG A 95 8.56 8.29 15.31
C ARG A 95 9.28 8.97 16.49
N GLY A 96 10.44 9.58 16.24
CA GLY A 96 11.16 10.36 17.25
C GLY A 96 10.37 11.57 17.75
N ALA A 97 9.82 12.36 16.83
CA ALA A 97 8.95 13.50 17.12
C ALA A 97 7.73 13.08 17.94
N ARG A 98 7.08 11.97 17.57
CA ARG A 98 5.94 11.41 18.31
C ARG A 98 6.30 11.09 19.77
N VAL A 99 7.49 10.57 20.03
CA VAL A 99 7.94 10.29 21.42
C VAL A 99 8.23 11.58 22.16
N ALA A 100 8.85 12.56 21.50
CA ALA A 100 9.20 13.84 22.10
C ALA A 100 7.96 14.66 22.50
N LEU A 101 6.92 14.69 21.64
CA LEU A 101 5.68 15.43 21.85
C LEU A 101 4.80 14.88 22.99
N ARG A 102 5.02 13.63 23.44
CA ARG A 102 4.23 13.03 24.53
C ARG A 102 4.58 13.58 25.91
N LYS A 103 5.73 14.22 26.06
CA LYS A 103 6.18 14.77 27.34
C LYS A 103 5.74 16.23 27.41
N PRO A 104 4.77 16.59 28.25
CA PRO A 104 4.44 18.00 28.44
C PRO A 104 5.67 18.71 29.00
N VAL A 105 6.03 19.83 28.39
CA VAL A 105 7.12 20.69 28.87
C VAL A 105 6.46 21.99 29.32
N ALA A 106 6.52 22.26 30.63
CA ALA A 106 5.94 23.47 31.23
C ALA A 106 6.79 24.74 31.01
N VAL A 107 7.85 24.64 30.22
CA VAL A 107 8.82 25.72 29.99
C VAL A 107 8.55 26.35 28.63
N SER A 108 8.62 27.68 28.57
CA SER A 108 8.58 28.42 27.31
C SER A 108 9.66 27.91 26.36
N GLY A 109 9.30 27.76 25.08
CA GLY A 109 10.22 27.34 24.04
C GLY A 109 11.38 28.31 23.85
N THR A 110 12.49 27.79 23.31
CA THR A 110 13.68 28.60 22.97
C THR A 110 14.02 28.56 21.49
N GLU A 111 13.44 27.61 20.73
CA GLU A 111 13.78 27.38 19.33
C GLU A 111 12.86 28.20 18.41
N PRO A 112 13.39 29.15 17.61
CA PRO A 112 12.56 30.01 16.78
C PRO A 112 12.07 29.28 15.52
N ARG A 113 10.78 29.37 15.22
CA ARG A 113 10.16 28.86 13.98
C ARG A 113 9.17 29.87 13.42
N GLN A 114 9.09 29.94 12.10
CA GLN A 114 8.07 30.74 11.43
C GLN A 114 6.76 29.96 11.31
N THR A 115 5.64 30.60 11.66
CA THR A 115 4.29 30.09 11.47
C THR A 115 3.80 30.34 10.04
N ALA A 116 2.62 29.83 9.71
CA ALA A 116 2.00 30.09 8.40
C ALA A 116 1.60 31.57 8.21
N SER A 117 1.46 32.36 9.28
CA SER A 117 1.22 33.80 9.22
C SER A 117 2.51 34.63 9.13
N GLY A 118 3.69 34.00 9.14
CA GLY A 118 4.99 34.68 9.14
C GLY A 118 5.45 35.16 10.52
N GLU A 119 4.70 34.86 11.59
CA GLU A 119 5.11 35.15 12.97
C GLU A 119 6.23 34.20 13.40
N THR A 120 7.20 34.70 14.18
CA THR A 120 8.22 33.84 14.80
C THR A 120 7.75 33.40 16.18
N VAL A 121 7.54 32.09 16.34
CA VAL A 121 7.16 31.46 17.61
C VAL A 121 8.33 30.67 18.17
N TYR A 122 8.37 30.52 19.50
CA TYR A 122 9.41 29.78 20.18
C TYR A 122 8.87 28.45 20.69
N LEU A 123 9.46 27.36 20.20
CA LEU A 123 9.01 26.00 20.48
C LEU A 123 9.94 25.31 21.47
N THR A 124 9.40 24.35 22.21
CA THR A 124 10.22 23.48 23.06
C THR A 124 11.06 22.53 22.18
N PRO A 125 12.17 21.96 22.69
CA PRO A 125 13.02 21.07 21.89
C PRO A 125 12.32 19.81 21.34
N GLY A 126 11.18 19.42 21.93
CA GLY A 126 10.35 18.33 21.42
C GLY A 126 9.45 18.76 20.26
N GLU A 127 8.83 19.94 20.39
CA GLU A 127 8.01 20.57 19.36
C GLU A 127 8.85 21.00 18.16
N ASP A 128 10.03 21.58 18.40
CA ASP A 128 10.99 21.94 17.35
C ASP A 128 11.37 20.73 16.48
N ARG A 129 11.69 19.60 17.11
CA ARG A 129 11.99 18.35 16.39
C ARG A 129 10.82 17.86 15.55
N ALA A 130 9.59 18.05 16.02
CA ALA A 130 8.40 17.71 15.24
C ALA A 130 8.27 18.61 14.01
N VAL A 131 8.44 19.92 14.18
CA VAL A 131 8.40 20.90 13.08
C VAL A 131 9.54 20.68 12.09
N ALA A 132 10.75 20.41 12.55
CA ALA A 132 11.90 20.10 11.69
C ALA A 132 11.65 18.83 10.86
N CYS A 133 11.05 17.79 11.45
CA CYS A 133 10.67 16.58 10.73
C CYS A 133 9.52 16.84 9.75
N ALA A 134 8.53 17.66 10.12
CA ALA A 134 7.46 18.08 9.22
C ALA A 134 8.01 18.84 8.00
N LEU A 135 9.03 19.68 8.19
CA LEU A 135 9.68 20.46 7.12
C LEU A 135 10.33 19.57 6.05
N GLN A 136 10.82 18.38 6.44
CA GLN A 136 11.35 17.40 5.49
C GLN A 136 10.26 16.73 4.64
N LEU A 137 8.99 16.83 5.06
CA LEU A 137 7.85 16.22 4.36
C LEU A 137 7.10 17.24 3.52
N ASP A 138 6.76 18.37 4.13
CA ASP A 138 6.00 19.46 3.52
C ASP A 138 6.19 20.75 4.32
N GLU A 139 6.58 21.83 3.64
CA GLU A 139 6.89 23.10 4.29
C GLU A 139 5.63 23.79 4.86
N ALA A 140 4.50 23.71 4.15
CA ALA A 140 3.25 24.31 4.62
C ALA A 140 2.75 23.60 5.89
N LEU A 141 2.82 22.27 5.91
CA LEU A 141 2.53 21.45 7.09
C LEU A 141 3.39 21.87 8.29
N ALA A 142 4.70 22.07 8.07
CA ALA A 142 5.62 22.48 9.13
C ALA A 142 5.24 23.84 9.75
N ARG A 143 4.93 24.84 8.90
CA ARG A 143 4.53 26.17 9.36
C ARG A 143 3.19 26.18 10.09
N HIS A 144 2.21 25.41 9.62
CA HIS A 144 0.94 25.27 10.32
C HIS A 144 1.07 24.48 11.63
N LEU A 145 1.90 23.43 11.65
CA LEU A 145 2.22 22.68 12.87
C LEU A 145 2.91 23.58 13.91
N ALA A 146 3.86 24.42 13.49
CA ALA A 146 4.52 25.37 14.37
C ALA A 146 3.51 26.32 15.03
N GLY A 147 2.59 26.89 14.25
CA GLY A 147 1.52 27.74 14.78
C GLY A 147 0.60 26.99 15.75
N ALA A 148 0.23 25.75 15.43
CA ALA A 148 -0.61 24.93 16.31
C ALA A 148 0.09 24.59 17.64
N LEU A 149 1.39 24.28 17.62
CA LEU A 149 2.17 23.94 18.81
C LEU A 149 2.50 25.16 19.68
N ALA A 150 2.56 26.36 19.09
CA ALA A 150 2.80 27.60 19.83
C ALA A 150 1.58 28.06 20.66
N GLU A 151 0.39 27.58 20.33
CA GLU A 151 -0.85 27.93 21.03
C GLU A 151 -0.78 27.47 22.50
N GLN A 152 -1.04 28.36 23.45
CA GLN A 152 -0.88 28.04 24.88
C GLN A 152 -2.18 27.48 25.47
N ALA A 153 -3.34 27.90 24.96
CA ALA A 153 -4.62 27.43 25.46
C ALA A 153 -4.90 25.99 24.99
N PRO A 154 -5.08 24.99 25.89
CA PRO A 154 -5.22 23.59 25.49
C PRO A 154 -6.35 23.33 24.49
N ALA A 155 -7.51 23.98 24.68
CA ALA A 155 -8.65 23.86 23.77
C ALA A 155 -8.35 24.43 22.37
N GLN A 156 -7.69 25.59 22.29
CA GLN A 156 -7.34 26.21 21.01
C GLN A 156 -6.24 25.41 20.30
N ARG A 157 -5.22 24.95 21.04
CA ARG A 157 -4.16 24.07 20.53
C ARG A 157 -4.76 22.81 19.95
N ALA A 158 -5.71 22.18 20.66
CA ALA A 158 -6.38 20.98 20.19
C ALA A 158 -7.18 21.21 18.90
N ALA A 159 -7.94 22.31 18.82
CA ALA A 159 -8.68 22.68 17.61
C ALA A 159 -7.75 22.97 16.42
N ARG A 160 -6.62 23.64 16.63
CA ARG A 160 -5.62 23.90 15.58
C ARG A 160 -4.97 22.61 15.08
N LEU A 161 -4.69 21.66 15.97
CA LEU A 161 -4.13 20.36 15.61
C LEU A 161 -5.13 19.49 14.81
N SER A 162 -6.44 19.55 15.12
CA SER A 162 -7.44 18.87 14.31
C SER A 162 -7.65 19.56 12.95
N GLU A 163 -7.71 20.89 12.91
CA GLU A 163 -7.76 21.70 11.68
C GLU A 163 -6.56 21.37 10.75
N LEU A 164 -5.36 21.27 11.32
CA LEU A 164 -4.14 20.90 10.58
C LEU A 164 -4.31 19.61 9.78
N VAL A 165 -4.80 18.55 10.44
CA VAL A 165 -4.93 17.23 9.80
C VAL A 165 -6.10 17.18 8.82
N ARG A 166 -7.19 17.88 9.13
CA ARG A 166 -8.42 17.87 8.31
C ARG A 166 -8.31 18.74 7.06
N ASP A 167 -7.83 19.97 7.22
CA ASP A 167 -7.98 21.03 6.23
C ASP A 167 -6.67 21.37 5.52
N ARG A 168 -5.52 21.08 6.14
CA ARG A 168 -4.20 21.48 5.60
C ARG A 168 -3.46 20.36 4.87
N VAL A 169 -3.88 19.11 5.03
CA VAL A 169 -3.28 17.99 4.29
C VAL A 169 -4.20 17.56 3.15
N PRO A 170 -3.81 17.72 1.87
CA PRO A 170 -4.64 17.33 0.73
C PRO A 170 -5.10 15.88 0.81
N ALA A 171 -6.32 15.60 0.36
CA ALA A 171 -6.90 14.25 0.32
C ALA A 171 -6.28 13.33 -0.75
N ASP A 172 -5.42 13.88 -1.62
CA ASP A 172 -4.74 13.16 -2.69
C ASP A 172 -3.76 12.10 -2.12
N PRO A 173 -3.73 10.87 -2.69
CA PRO A 173 -2.79 9.82 -2.29
C PRO A 173 -1.30 10.23 -2.26
N ALA A 174 -0.88 11.17 -3.09
CA ALA A 174 0.49 11.69 -3.10
C ALA A 174 0.91 12.28 -1.74
N TYR A 175 -0.06 12.75 -0.95
CA TYR A 175 0.15 13.35 0.37
C TYR A 175 -0.11 12.38 1.53
N ASP A 176 -0.32 11.08 1.27
CA ASP A 176 -0.63 10.12 2.33
C ASP A 176 0.49 10.00 3.37
N ARG A 177 1.77 10.13 2.96
CA ARG A 177 2.90 10.17 3.90
C ARG A 177 2.83 11.38 4.82
N ALA A 178 2.55 12.57 4.28
CA ALA A 178 2.38 13.80 5.04
C ALA A 178 1.16 13.69 5.98
N ALA A 179 0.04 13.11 5.52
CA ALA A 179 -1.16 12.91 6.32
C ALA A 179 -0.92 11.97 7.51
N SER A 180 -0.25 10.83 7.28
CA SER A 180 0.08 9.90 8.35
C SER A 180 1.06 10.52 9.36
N ALA A 181 2.04 11.29 8.90
CA ALA A 181 2.96 12.03 9.76
C ALA A 181 2.24 13.11 10.59
N ALA A 182 1.39 13.92 9.95
CA ALA A 182 0.59 14.96 10.59
C ALA A 182 -0.30 14.36 11.68
N TYR A 183 -1.01 13.26 11.38
CA TYR A 183 -1.79 12.51 12.38
C TYR A 183 -0.92 12.02 13.54
N MET A 184 0.25 11.44 13.27
CA MET A 184 1.12 10.91 14.33
C MET A 184 1.67 12.01 15.25
N MET A 185 2.00 13.18 14.71
CA MET A 185 2.48 14.32 15.48
C MET A 185 1.34 14.97 16.25
N ALA A 186 0.22 15.28 15.59
CA ALA A 186 -0.97 15.88 16.22
C ALA A 186 -1.53 14.99 17.33
N SER A 187 -1.70 13.69 17.10
CA SER A 187 -2.17 12.75 18.13
C SER A 187 -1.22 12.62 19.31
N ALA A 188 0.08 12.81 19.13
CA ALA A 188 1.04 12.81 20.23
C ALA A 188 1.01 14.12 21.02
N ALA A 189 0.90 15.26 20.33
CA ALA A 189 0.75 16.56 20.97
C ALA A 189 -0.54 16.62 21.80
N LEU A 190 -1.66 16.13 21.27
CA LEU A 190 -2.94 16.04 22.00
C LEU A 190 -2.84 15.20 23.27
N ARG A 191 -2.05 14.11 23.27
CA ARG A 191 -1.82 13.28 24.47
C ARG A 191 -0.99 13.96 25.55
N GLY A 192 -0.28 15.03 25.21
CA GLY A 192 0.44 15.85 26.17
C GLY A 192 -0.45 16.91 26.83
N LEU A 193 -1.70 17.06 26.39
CA LEU A 193 -2.66 18.03 26.94
C LEU A 193 -3.52 17.40 28.05
N PRO A 194 -4.10 18.22 28.94
CA PRO A 194 -5.03 17.75 29.97
C PRO A 194 -6.25 17.08 29.34
N ASP A 195 -6.60 15.88 29.81
CA ASP A 195 -7.69 15.05 29.27
C ASP A 195 -9.06 15.33 29.92
N ASP A 196 -9.07 16.12 30.99
CA ASP A 196 -10.26 16.67 31.65
C ASP A 196 -10.94 17.77 30.82
N VAL A 197 -10.21 18.36 29.86
CA VAL A 197 -10.73 19.37 28.92
C VAL A 197 -11.53 18.67 27.80
N ALA A 198 -12.85 18.90 27.77
CA ALA A 198 -13.76 18.23 26.85
C ALA A 198 -13.40 18.43 25.37
N GLU A 199 -12.90 19.62 25.02
CA GLU A 199 -12.47 20.02 23.68
C GLU A 199 -11.25 19.23 23.21
N VAL A 200 -10.31 18.91 24.11
CA VAL A 200 -9.13 18.10 23.79
C VAL A 200 -9.55 16.68 23.43
N ARG A 201 -10.46 16.08 24.20
CA ARG A 201 -11.02 14.75 23.91
C ARG A 201 -11.79 14.75 22.59
N ALA A 202 -12.64 15.76 22.36
CA ALA A 202 -13.39 15.90 21.12
C ALA A 202 -12.47 16.01 19.89
N ALA A 203 -11.41 16.81 19.99
CA ALA A 203 -10.40 16.93 18.92
C ALA A 203 -9.65 15.61 18.68
N ALA A 204 -9.30 14.86 19.74
CA ALA A 204 -8.66 13.56 19.60
C ALA A 204 -9.56 12.53 18.91
N GLU A 205 -10.85 12.50 19.24
CA GLU A 205 -11.84 11.64 18.57
C GLU A 205 -12.06 12.04 17.11
N GLU A 206 -12.12 13.33 16.81
CA GLU A 206 -12.21 13.85 15.44
C GLU A 206 -10.98 13.43 14.62
N LEU A 207 -9.78 13.58 15.18
CA LEU A 207 -8.51 13.20 14.55
C LEU A 207 -8.45 11.69 14.25
N ASP A 208 -8.85 10.86 15.21
CA ASP A 208 -8.93 9.40 15.04
C ASP A 208 -9.96 9.02 13.97
N ARG A 209 -11.11 9.70 13.92
CA ARG A 209 -12.15 9.48 12.91
C ARG A 209 -11.65 9.85 11.52
N HIS A 210 -11.00 11.01 11.38
CA HIS A 210 -10.44 11.46 10.11
C HIS A 210 -9.36 10.50 9.59
N HIS A 211 -8.47 10.05 10.47
CA HIS A 211 -7.44 9.07 10.14
C HIS A 211 -8.02 7.70 9.76
N ALA A 212 -9.03 7.22 10.48
CA ALA A 212 -9.73 5.97 10.16
C ALA A 212 -10.49 6.04 8.84
N CYS A 213 -10.97 7.23 8.45
CA CYS A 213 -11.63 7.42 7.16
C CYS A 213 -10.67 7.50 5.99
N ARG A 214 -9.47 8.04 6.20
CA ARG A 214 -8.44 8.12 5.17
C ARG A 214 -7.73 6.79 4.92
N PHE A 215 -7.40 6.05 5.98
CA PHE A 215 -6.59 4.85 5.90
C PHE A 215 -7.34 3.60 6.35
N ASP A 216 -6.91 2.44 5.87
CA ASP A 216 -7.43 1.16 6.33
C ASP A 216 -6.88 0.82 7.73
N THR A 217 -7.59 1.32 8.75
CA THR A 217 -7.28 1.09 10.16
C THR A 217 -8.31 0.16 10.79
N ARG A 218 -8.06 -0.29 12.01
CA ARG A 218 -9.02 -1.11 12.76
C ARG A 218 -10.26 -0.34 13.22
N ARG A 219 -10.23 1.00 13.20
CA ARG A 219 -11.38 1.81 13.62
C ARG A 219 -12.37 1.97 12.46
N PRO A 220 -13.69 1.91 12.74
CA PRO A 220 -14.69 2.10 11.71
C PRO A 220 -14.72 3.56 11.24
N CYS A 221 -14.91 3.75 9.94
CA CYS A 221 -15.18 5.06 9.36
C CYS A 221 -16.67 5.17 9.01
N PRO A 222 -17.42 6.12 9.60
CA PRO A 222 -18.86 6.25 9.34
C PRO A 222 -19.17 6.72 7.91
N THR A 223 -18.24 7.40 7.25
CA THR A 223 -18.42 7.92 5.88
C THR A 223 -17.89 6.97 4.80
N ARG A 224 -17.32 5.82 5.18
CA ARG A 224 -16.80 4.84 4.21
C ARG A 224 -18.01 4.14 3.57
N PRO A 225 -18.18 4.22 2.24
CA PRO A 225 -19.26 3.50 1.59
C PRO A 225 -19.06 1.99 1.77
N PRO A 226 -20.15 1.20 1.83
CA PRO A 226 -20.02 -0.25 1.84
C PRO A 226 -19.36 -0.74 0.54
N LEU A 227 -18.90 -1.98 0.56
CA LEU A 227 -18.35 -2.64 -0.63
C LEU A 227 -19.36 -2.57 -1.78
N PRO A 228 -18.94 -2.26 -3.02
CA PRO A 228 -19.84 -2.15 -4.15
C PRO A 228 -20.64 -3.44 -4.33
N ALA A 229 -21.95 -3.33 -4.55
CA ALA A 229 -22.82 -4.50 -4.75
C ALA A 229 -22.30 -5.45 -5.84
N LEU A 230 -21.63 -4.91 -6.86
CA LEU A 230 -20.99 -5.68 -7.93
C LEU A 230 -19.98 -6.70 -7.41
N VAL A 231 -19.21 -6.37 -6.36
CA VAL A 231 -18.25 -7.29 -5.72
C VAL A 231 -18.97 -8.50 -5.12
N TRP A 232 -20.13 -8.28 -4.49
CA TRP A 232 -20.95 -9.36 -3.93
C TRP A 232 -21.64 -10.18 -5.03
N LEU A 233 -22.26 -9.51 -6.00
CA LEU A 233 -23.03 -10.14 -7.08
C LEU A 233 -22.16 -10.98 -8.03
N THR A 234 -20.91 -10.58 -8.27
CA THR A 234 -20.02 -11.31 -9.17
C THR A 234 -19.00 -12.15 -8.41
N GLY A 235 -18.52 -11.68 -7.26
CA GLY A 235 -17.52 -12.38 -6.46
C GLY A 235 -18.05 -13.63 -5.77
N VAL A 236 -19.26 -13.60 -5.20
CA VAL A 236 -19.84 -14.78 -4.52
C VAL A 236 -20.08 -15.92 -5.50
N PRO A 237 -20.75 -15.72 -6.66
CA PRO A 237 -20.90 -16.80 -7.64
C PRO A 237 -19.57 -17.30 -8.21
N ALA A 238 -18.59 -16.43 -8.41
CA ALA A 238 -17.25 -16.83 -8.85
C ALA A 238 -16.57 -17.75 -7.83
N ALA A 239 -16.59 -17.37 -6.54
CA ALA A 239 -16.03 -18.17 -5.46
C ALA A 239 -16.73 -19.53 -5.30
N LEU A 240 -18.06 -19.55 -5.35
CA LEU A 240 -18.84 -20.79 -5.32
C LEU A 240 -18.55 -21.70 -6.53
N SER A 241 -18.37 -21.12 -7.72
CA SER A 241 -18.01 -21.87 -8.92
C SER A 241 -16.62 -22.49 -8.80
N LEU A 242 -15.63 -21.75 -8.28
CA LEU A 242 -14.28 -22.27 -8.01
C LEU A 242 -14.29 -23.37 -6.96
N LEU A 243 -15.07 -23.22 -5.88
CA LEU A 243 -15.27 -24.27 -4.87
C LEU A 243 -15.89 -25.54 -5.48
N GLY A 244 -16.88 -25.39 -6.35
CA GLY A 244 -17.49 -26.51 -7.07
C GLY A 244 -16.49 -27.22 -7.99
N LEU A 245 -15.67 -26.47 -8.73
CA LEU A 245 -14.62 -27.02 -9.58
C LEU A 245 -13.53 -27.75 -8.76
N LEU A 246 -13.13 -27.17 -7.62
CA LEU A 246 -12.20 -27.79 -6.68
C LEU A 246 -12.75 -29.13 -6.18
N TRP A 247 -14.04 -29.17 -5.80
CA TRP A 247 -14.70 -30.39 -5.34
C TRP A 247 -14.74 -31.48 -6.43
N ILE A 248 -15.07 -31.11 -7.67
CA ILE A 248 -15.03 -32.04 -8.81
C ILE A 248 -13.62 -32.61 -9.01
N GLY A 249 -12.59 -31.77 -8.93
CA GLY A 249 -11.19 -32.18 -9.04
C GLY A 249 -10.77 -33.15 -7.93
N LEU A 250 -11.17 -32.88 -6.68
CA LEU A 250 -10.93 -33.76 -5.53
C LEU A 250 -11.65 -35.11 -5.70
N ALA A 251 -12.92 -35.10 -6.09
CA ALA A 251 -13.69 -36.32 -6.31
C ALA A 251 -13.10 -37.19 -7.44
N ALA A 252 -12.67 -36.57 -8.55
CA ALA A 252 -12.01 -37.26 -9.65
C ALA A 252 -10.66 -37.88 -9.22
N SER A 253 -9.89 -37.15 -8.42
CA SER A 253 -8.60 -37.61 -7.88
C SER A 253 -8.80 -38.78 -6.91
N ALA A 254 -9.76 -38.69 -6.00
CA ALA A 254 -10.11 -39.78 -5.09
C ALA A 254 -10.58 -41.04 -5.86
N ALA A 255 -11.38 -40.88 -6.91
CA ALA A 255 -11.80 -41.99 -7.75
C ALA A 255 -10.63 -42.62 -8.54
N ARG A 256 -9.66 -41.82 -8.97
CA ARG A 256 -8.42 -42.33 -9.59
C ARG A 256 -7.56 -43.07 -8.56
N TYR A 257 -7.41 -42.53 -7.35
CA TYR A 257 -6.67 -43.16 -6.26
C TYR A 257 -7.27 -44.53 -5.90
N ARG A 258 -8.59 -44.63 -5.69
CA ARG A 258 -9.28 -45.90 -5.42
C ARG A 258 -9.08 -46.95 -6.52
N ARG A 259 -9.10 -46.54 -7.79
CA ARG A 259 -8.84 -47.46 -8.92
C ARG A 259 -7.39 -47.92 -8.96
N TRP A 260 -6.46 -47.07 -8.55
CA TRP A 260 -5.04 -47.40 -8.50
C TRP A 260 -4.73 -48.36 -7.35
N THR A 261 -5.30 -48.14 -6.15
CA THR A 261 -5.11 -49.05 -5.01
C THR A 261 -5.71 -50.43 -5.28
N ALA A 262 -6.90 -50.50 -5.91
CA ALA A 262 -7.53 -51.76 -6.29
C ALA A 262 -6.69 -52.60 -7.28
N ARG A 263 -5.83 -51.96 -8.10
CA ARG A 263 -4.93 -52.67 -9.04
C ARG A 263 -3.64 -53.17 -8.42
N ARG A 264 -3.26 -52.70 -7.23
CA ARG A 264 -2.02 -53.12 -6.52
C ARG A 264 -2.28 -54.10 -5.39
N GLY A 265 -3.51 -54.17 -4.89
CA GLY A 265 -3.90 -55.01 -3.76
C GLY A 265 -4.49 -56.37 -4.14
N GLY A 266 -4.47 -56.74 -5.43
CA GLY A 266 -4.83 -58.08 -5.93
C GLY A 266 -3.73 -58.58 -6.84
#